data_AF-A0A522W3M7-F1
#
_entry.id   AF-A0A522W3M7-F1
#
_cell.length_a   1.000
_cell.length_b   1.000
_cell.length_c   1.000
_cell.angle_alpha   90.00
_cell.angle_beta   90.00
_cell.angle_gamma   90.00
#
_symmetry.space_group_name_H-M   'P 1'
#
loop_
_entity.id
_entity.type
_entity.pdbx_description
1 polymer ?
#
loop_
_entity_poly.entity_id
_entity_poly.type
_entity_poly.pdbx_seq_one_letter_code
_entity_poly.pdbx_strand_id
1 'polypeptide(L)' 'MTEEPLLARLAALKTAPIPDLKSLWRDLFEAEAPPYNRTFLESRLAYRLQELAYGGLAVTTIARLENMA' A
#
# COMPACT_ATOMS: atom_id res chain seq x y z
N MET A 1 3.90 12.06 -12.41
CA MET A 1 3.91 12.76 -11.10
C MET A 1 3.65 11.81 -9.92
N THR A 2 3.84 10.49 -10.04
CA THR A 2 3.39 9.51 -9.03
C THR A 2 4.52 8.81 -8.26
N GLU A 3 5.78 8.99 -8.65
CA GLU A 3 6.92 8.32 -8.01
C GLU A 3 7.47 9.09 -6.79
N GLU A 4 7.60 10.42 -6.89
CA GLU A 4 8.00 11.28 -5.76
C GLU A 4 7.07 11.13 -4.54
N PRO A 5 5.72 11.10 -4.71
CA PRO A 5 4.81 10.84 -3.59
C PRO A 5 4.97 9.45 -2.97
N LEU A 6 5.29 8.42 -3.75
CA LEU A 6 5.48 7.07 -3.21
C LEU A 6 6.77 6.97 -2.41
N LEU A 7 7.89 7.50 -2.93
CA LEU A 7 9.17 7.48 -2.25
C LEU A 7 9.10 8.22 -0.90
N ALA A 8 8.43 9.37 -0.85
CA ALA A 8 8.19 10.11 0.38
C ALA A 8 7.37 9.28 1.40
N ARG A 9 6.31 8.59 0.95
CA ARG A 9 5.50 7.72 1.81
C ARG A 9 6.30 6.52 2.33
N LEU A 10 7.12 5.90 1.50
CA LEU A 10 8.00 4.80 1.92
C LEU A 10 9.06 5.26 2.94
N ALA A 11 9.62 6.46 2.75
CA ALA A 11 10.54 7.05 3.72
C ALA A 11 9.86 7.32 5.06
N ALA A 12 8.61 7.81 5.05
CA ALA A 12 7.83 8.07 6.25
C ALA A 12 7.54 6.80 7.07
N LEU A 13 7.38 5.63 6.43
CA LEU A 13 7.16 4.37 7.16
C LEU A 13 8.32 4.04 8.12
N LYS A 14 9.56 4.34 7.72
CA LYS A 14 10.76 4.03 8.51
C LYS A 14 10.78 4.75 9.86
N THR A 15 10.29 5.98 9.90
CA THR A 15 10.30 6.83 11.09
C THR A 15 8.96 6.90 11.81
N ALA A 16 7.86 6.48 11.18
CA ALA A 16 6.52 6.51 11.75
C ALA A 16 6.41 5.65 13.02
N PRO A 17 5.89 6.16 14.15
CA PRO A 17 5.58 5.37 15.34
C PRO A 17 4.68 4.13 15.07
N ILE A 18 4.77 3.10 15.93
CA ILE A 18 3.95 1.88 15.78
C ILE A 18 2.43 2.18 15.74
N PRO A 19 1.86 3.09 16.57
CA PRO A 19 0.44 3.44 16.48
C PRO A 19 0.04 3.94 15.10
N ASP A 20 0.88 4.74 14.45
CA ASP A 20 0.62 5.30 13.14
C ASP A 20 0.69 4.22 12.05
N LEU A 21 1.65 3.29 12.16
CA LEU A 21 1.69 2.11 11.28
C LEU A 21 0.41 1.27 11.41
N LYS A 22 -0.11 1.09 12.63
CA LYS A 22 -1.38 0.37 12.86
C LYS A 22 -2.59 1.13 12.31
N SER A 23 -2.57 2.46 12.38
CA SER A 23 -3.62 3.29 11.77
C SER A 23 -3.61 3.13 10.25
N LEU A 24 -2.45 3.32 9.63
CA LEU A 24 -2.30 3.17 8.18
C LEU A 24 -2.65 1.74 7.73
N TRP A 25 -2.36 0.73 8.54
CA TRP A 25 -2.79 -0.63 8.26
C TRP A 25 -4.31 -0.74 8.14
N ARG A 26 -5.06 -0.21 9.11
CA ARG A 26 -6.52 -0.20 9.05
C ARG A 26 -7.03 0.53 7.81
N ASP A 27 -6.40 1.64 7.44
CA ASP A 27 -6.81 2.42 6.27
C ASP A 27 -6.57 1.66 4.95
N LEU A 28 -5.46 0.93 4.82
CA LEU A 28 -5.08 0.27 3.56
C LEU A 28 -5.61 -1.16 3.39
N PHE A 29 -5.90 -1.83 4.50
CA PHE A 29 -6.34 -3.23 4.54
C PHE A 29 -7.76 -3.41 5.08
N GLU A 30 -8.40 -2.35 5.60
CA GLU A 30 -9.74 -2.40 6.20
C GLU A 30 -9.89 -3.47 7.30
N ALA A 31 -8.78 -3.73 8.00
CA ALA A 31 -8.68 -4.77 9.03
C ALA A 31 -7.71 -4.32 10.13
N GLU A 32 -7.82 -4.92 11.32
CA GLU A 32 -6.86 -4.66 12.39
C GLU A 32 -5.46 -5.21 12.06
N ALA A 33 -4.44 -4.51 12.54
CA ALA A 33 -3.06 -4.97 12.38
C ALA A 33 -2.80 -6.21 13.24
N PRO A 34 -2.17 -7.27 12.70
CA PRO A 34 -1.81 -8.43 13.48
C PRO A 34 -0.80 -8.05 14.60
N PRO A 35 -0.71 -8.82 15.69
CA PRO A 35 0.16 -8.54 16.83
C PRO A 35 1.65 -8.87 16.55
N TYR A 36 2.14 -8.55 15.36
CA TYR A 36 3.50 -8.80 14.93
C TYR A 36 4.44 -7.64 15.24
N ASN A 37 5.73 -7.87 15.00
CA ASN A 37 6.76 -6.86 15.19
C ASN A 37 6.61 -5.69 14.20
N ARG A 38 7.26 -4.57 14.52
CA ARG A 38 7.26 -3.34 13.71
C ARG A 38 7.72 -3.60 12.27
N THR A 39 8.83 -4.33 12.09
CA THR A 39 9.46 -4.59 10.79
C THR A 39 8.50 -5.29 9.83
N PHE A 40 7.65 -6.18 10.34
CA PHE A 40 6.60 -6.82 9.57
C PHE A 40 5.57 -5.80 9.07
N LEU A 41 5.05 -4.95 9.97
CA LEU A 41 4.07 -3.91 9.60
C LEU A 41 4.64 -2.99 8.52
N GLU A 42 5.87 -2.52 8.71
CA GLU A 42 6.56 -1.66 7.75
C GLU A 42 6.69 -2.33 6.37
N SER A 43 7.18 -3.58 6.33
CA SER A 43 7.40 -4.30 5.07
C SER A 43 6.09 -4.54 4.31
N ARG A 44 5.03 -4.90 5.04
CA ARG A 44 3.72 -5.18 4.44
C ARG A 44 3.01 -3.91 3.96
N LEU A 45 3.12 -2.83 4.73
CA LEU A 45 2.63 -1.51 4.33
C LEU A 45 3.37 -1.01 3.09
N ALA A 46 4.70 -1.10 3.06
CA ALA A 46 5.52 -0.72 1.91
C ALA A 46 5.10 -1.46 0.64
N TYR A 47 4.90 -2.77 0.74
CA TYR A 47 4.40 -3.58 -0.37
C TYR A 47 3.01 -3.13 -0.85
N ARG A 48 2.07 -2.91 0.08
CA ARG A 48 0.72 -2.46 -0.28
C ARG A 48 0.72 -1.10 -0.97
N LEU A 49 1.58 -0.18 -0.53
CA LEU A 49 1.76 1.11 -1.18
C LEU A 49 2.27 0.98 -2.61
N GLN A 50 3.18 0.04 -2.86
CA GLN A 50 3.68 -0.25 -4.20
C GLN A 50 2.62 -0.91 -5.07
N GLU A 51 1.82 -1.84 -4.54
CA GLU A 51 0.68 -2.42 -5.27
C GLU A 51 -0.34 -1.36 -5.68
N LEU A 52 -0.63 -0.38 -4.80
CA LEU A 52 -1.55 0.71 -5.13
C LEU A 52 -0.99 1.67 -6.18
N ALA A 53 0.33 1.80 -6.26
CA ALA A 53 0.99 2.69 -7.21
C ALA A 53 1.25 2.05 -8.58
N TYR A 54 1.58 0.76 -8.60
CA TYR A 54 2.09 0.06 -9.77
C TYR A 54 1.38 -1.26 -10.07
N GLY A 55 0.58 -1.77 -9.13
CA GLY A 55 -0.21 -2.97 -9.33
C GLY A 55 -1.52 -2.68 -10.06
N GLY A 56 -2.32 -3.74 -10.25
CA GLY A 56 -3.54 -3.69 -11.03
C GLY A 56 -3.34 -4.05 -12.49
N LEU A 57 -4.46 -4.13 -13.21
CA LEU A 57 -4.45 -4.48 -14.63
C LEU A 57 -4.05 -3.25 -15.45
N ALA A 58 -3.29 -3.48 -16.52
CA ALA A 58 -3.06 -2.43 -17.52
C ALA A 58 -4.41 -1.87 -18.00
N VAL A 59 -4.47 -0.58 -18.29
CA VAL A 59 -5.69 0.10 -18.79
C VAL A 59 -6.28 -0.64 -19.99
N THR A 60 -5.42 -1.15 -20.88
CA THR A 60 -5.83 -1.96 -22.03
C THR A 60 -6.50 -3.27 -21.62
N THR A 61 -6.02 -3.91 -20.55
CA THR A 61 -6.62 -5.13 -20.02
C THR A 61 -7.96 -4.85 -19.35
N ILE A 62 -8.08 -3.73 -18.62
CA ILE A 62 -9.36 -3.29 -18.03
C ILE A 62 -10.39 -3.06 -19.14
N ALA A 63 -10.03 -2.26 -20.15
CA ALA A 63 -10.92 -1.96 -21.28
C ALA A 63 -11.35 -3.24 -22.04
N ARG A 64 -10.45 -4.22 -22.18
CA ARG A 64 -10.79 -5.53 -22.77
C ARG A 64 -11.79 -6.30 -21.92
N LEU A 65 -11.65 -6.30 -20.59
CA LEU A 65 -12.56 -6.99 -19.68
C LEU A 65 -13.95 -6.33 -19.66
N GLU A 66 -14.02 -5.01 -19.64
CA GLU A 66 -15.29 -4.27 -19.70
C GLU A 66 -16.09 -4.57 -20.97
N ASN A 67 -15.41 -4.81 -22.08
CA ASN A 67 -16.03 -5.14 -23.36
C ASN A 67 -16.40 -6.63 -23.51
N MET A 68 -16.15 -7.46 -22.48
CA MET A 68 -16.56 -8.86 -22.40
C MET A 68 -17.73 -9.10 -21.44
N ALA A 69 -18.14 -8.08 -20.67
CA ALA A 69 -19.27 -8.09 -19.76
C ALA A 69 -20.56 -7.64 -20.46
#